data_AF-A0A2P4Q8J5-F1
#
_entry.id   AF-A0A2P4Q8J5-F1
#
_cell.length_a   1.000
_cell.length_b   1.000
_cell.length_c   1.000
_cell.angle_alpha   90.00
_cell.angle_beta   90.00
_cell.angle_gamma   90.00
#
_symmetry.space_group_name_H-M   'P 1'
#
loop_
_entity.id
_entity.type
_entity.pdbx_description
1 polymer ?
#
loop_
_entity_poly.entity_id
_entity_poly.type
_entity_poly.pdbx_seq_one_letter_code
_entity_poly.pdbx_strand_id
1 'polypeptide(L)'
;MASSPRDFWSTRWQLFLNETFKELGFLPVRNLLIPFVPRKIANMMGVLGAFAISSLLHEYLIIGNYNIWTGEQTFFFMIHGVIFILWEVIFGYEKKNEITMVKRFLKWGLLLVINLLVFPAFIEPSLRNYKVSSIPTFTTVYIQRFINNL
;
A
#
# COMPACT_ATOMS: atom_id res chain seq x y z
N MET A 1 -0.56 20.11 -1.62
CA MET A 1 -1.00 19.01 -2.50
C MET A 1 0.23 18.21 -2.92
N ALA A 2 0.18 16.87 -2.85
CA ALA A 2 1.29 16.03 -3.31
C ALA A 2 1.46 16.20 -4.82
N SER A 3 2.70 16.40 -5.28
CA SER A 3 3.00 16.74 -6.68
C SER A 3 3.37 15.52 -7.54
N SER A 4 3.59 14.37 -6.92
CA SER A 4 3.84 13.09 -7.57
C SER A 4 3.38 11.93 -6.66
N PRO A 5 3.16 10.72 -7.22
CA PRO A 5 2.89 9.53 -6.41
C PRO A 5 3.96 9.29 -5.34
N ARG A 6 5.24 9.55 -5.67
CA ARG A 6 6.35 9.44 -4.72
C ARG A 6 6.16 10.36 -3.52
N ASP A 7 5.79 11.61 -3.75
CA ASP A 7 5.57 12.61 -2.69
C ASP A 7 4.32 12.32 -1.85
N PHE A 8 3.37 11.53 -2.35
CA PHE A 8 2.25 11.09 -1.54
C PHE A 8 2.66 9.92 -0.61
N TRP A 9 3.19 8.85 -1.21
CA TRP A 9 3.49 7.61 -0.51
C TRP A 9 4.73 7.69 0.40
N SER A 10 5.75 8.48 0.02
CA SER A 10 7.04 8.52 0.73
C SER A 10 7.15 9.58 1.83
N THR A 11 6.35 10.65 1.82
CA THR A 11 6.57 11.81 2.70
C THR A 11 5.33 12.27 3.46
N ARG A 12 4.13 11.82 3.07
CA ARG A 12 2.87 12.35 3.63
C ARG A 12 1.93 11.30 4.19
N TRP A 13 1.83 10.12 3.58
CA TRP A 13 0.82 9.13 3.95
C TRP A 13 1.16 8.31 5.21
N GLN A 14 2.44 8.00 5.45
CA GLN A 14 2.82 7.00 6.47
C GLN A 14 4.06 7.38 7.27
N LEU A 15 4.14 8.59 7.82
CA LEU A 15 5.34 9.04 8.55
C LEU A 15 5.83 8.07 9.63
N PHE A 16 4.92 7.38 10.32
CA PHE A 16 5.27 6.36 11.34
C PHE A 16 5.81 5.05 10.75
N LEU A 17 5.20 4.55 9.66
CA LEU A 17 5.60 3.27 9.06
C LEU A 17 6.71 3.41 8.00
N ASN A 18 6.97 4.64 7.54
CA ASN A 18 7.91 4.92 6.46
C ASN A 18 9.33 4.49 6.81
N GLU A 19 9.84 4.85 7.99
CA GLU A 19 11.17 4.39 8.42
C GLU A 19 11.21 2.87 8.61
N THR A 20 10.12 2.26 9.09
CA THR A 20 10.02 0.80 9.22
C THR A 20 10.10 0.11 7.86
N PHE A 21 9.32 0.54 6.87
CA PHE A 21 9.35 -0.02 5.52
C PHE A 21 10.67 0.27 4.80
N LYS A 22 11.33 1.38 5.14
CA LYS A 22 12.63 1.71 4.60
C LYS A 22 13.72 0.79 5.16
N GLU A 23 13.76 0.57 6.47
CA GLU A 23 14.74 -0.30 7.13
C GLU A 23 14.50 -1.79 6.83
N LEU A 24 13.24 -2.24 6.78
CA LEU A 24 12.92 -3.66 6.59
C LEU A 24 12.73 -4.07 5.13
N GLY A 25 12.31 -3.15 4.27
CA GLY A 25 11.99 -3.45 2.87
C GLY A 25 12.98 -2.80 1.90
N PHE A 26 13.12 -1.48 1.97
CA PHE A 26 13.89 -0.73 0.97
C PHE A 26 15.40 -1.00 1.05
N LEU A 27 16.01 -0.77 2.21
CA LEU A 27 17.46 -0.86 2.38
C LEU A 27 17.99 -2.28 2.16
N PRO A 28 17.36 -3.35 2.68
CA PRO A 28 17.84 -4.71 2.47
C PRO A 28 17.82 -5.09 0.99
N VAL A 29 16.69 -4.89 0.30
CA VAL A 29 16.56 -5.23 -1.13
C VAL A 29 17.50 -4.39 -1.98
N ARG A 30 17.60 -3.09 -1.69
CA ARG A 30 18.52 -2.20 -2.41
C ARG A 30 19.97 -2.62 -2.23
N ASN A 31 20.41 -2.87 -1.00
CA ASN A 31 21.81 -3.17 -0.69
C ASN A 31 22.22 -4.54 -1.26
N LEU A 32 21.31 -5.51 -1.29
CA LEU A 32 21.53 -6.80 -1.94
C LEU A 32 21.71 -6.67 -3.46
N LEU A 33 21.04 -5.70 -4.10
CA LEU A 33 21.03 -5.56 -5.55
C LEU A 33 22.08 -4.60 -6.11
N ILE A 34 22.57 -3.65 -5.32
CA ILE A 34 23.63 -2.70 -5.73
C ILE A 34 24.84 -3.36 -6.42
N PRO A 35 25.35 -4.53 -5.97
CA PRO A 35 26.46 -5.19 -6.64
C PRO A 35 26.15 -5.70 -8.05
N PHE A 36 24.88 -5.94 -8.36
CA PHE A 36 24.45 -6.63 -9.58
C PHE A 36 23.80 -5.71 -10.61
N VAL A 37 23.15 -4.63 -10.18
CA VAL A 37 22.38 -3.75 -11.06
C VAL A 37 22.70 -2.27 -10.83
N PRO A 38 22.46 -1.39 -11.84
CA PRO A 38 22.62 0.05 -11.67
C PRO A 38 21.83 0.58 -10.47
N ARG A 39 22.39 1.57 -9.77
CA ARG A 39 21.81 2.18 -8.57
C ARG A 39 20.35 2.62 -8.74
N LYS A 40 19.97 3.09 -9.95
CA LYS A 40 18.58 3.46 -10.27
C LYS A 40 17.63 2.27 -10.19
N ILE A 41 18.02 1.13 -10.75
CA ILE A 41 17.25 -0.11 -10.71
C ILE A 41 17.22 -0.66 -9.27
N ALA A 42 18.36 -0.66 -8.58
CA ALA A 42 18.41 -1.08 -7.17
C ALA A 42 17.48 -0.24 -6.28
N ASN A 43 17.38 1.07 -6.51
CA ASN A 43 16.43 1.92 -5.80
C ASN A 43 14.96 1.57 -6.12
N MET A 44 14.64 1.31 -7.40
CA MET A 44 13.29 0.88 -7.81
C MET A 44 12.90 -0.45 -7.16
N MET A 45 13.82 -1.40 -7.12
CA MET A 45 13.63 -2.68 -6.45
C MET A 45 13.53 -2.52 -4.93
N GLY A 46 14.25 -1.59 -4.33
CA GLY A 46 14.06 -1.20 -2.93
C GLY A 46 12.63 -0.73 -2.65
N VAL A 47 12.05 0.09 -3.53
CA VAL A 47 10.63 0.49 -3.38
C VAL A 47 9.72 -0.73 -3.43
N LEU A 48 9.96 -1.68 -4.35
CA LEU A 48 9.20 -2.93 -4.40
C LEU A 48 9.33 -3.73 -3.09
N GLY A 49 10.53 -3.75 -2.48
CA GLY A 49 10.76 -4.36 -1.18
C GLY A 49 9.93 -3.73 -0.05
N ALA A 50 9.82 -2.40 -0.04
CA ALA A 50 8.94 -1.71 0.90
C ALA A 50 7.45 -2.09 0.70
N PHE A 51 6.99 -2.17 -0.55
CA PHE A 51 5.65 -2.68 -0.87
C PHE A 51 5.46 -4.13 -0.43
N ALA A 52 6.46 -4.99 -0.57
CA ALA A 52 6.40 -6.37 -0.12
C ALA A 52 6.22 -6.48 1.41
N ILE A 53 6.96 -5.70 2.20
CA ILE A 53 6.77 -5.67 3.67
C ILE A 53 5.38 -5.15 4.04
N SER A 54 4.90 -4.08 3.37
CA SER A 54 3.53 -3.61 3.57
C SER A 54 2.50 -4.69 3.23
N SER A 55 2.72 -5.44 2.15
CA SER A 55 1.83 -6.51 1.69
C SER A 55 1.73 -7.65 2.71
N LEU A 56 2.85 -8.06 3.29
CA LEU A 56 2.93 -9.09 4.33
C LEU A 56 2.25 -8.63 5.61
N LEU A 57 2.42 -7.37 6.01
CA LEU A 57 1.74 -6.81 7.17
C LEU A 57 0.21 -6.86 7.00
N HIS A 58 -0.29 -6.51 5.83
CA HIS A 58 -1.72 -6.50 5.54
C HIS A 58 -2.30 -7.92 5.49
N GLU A 59 -1.61 -8.87 4.86
CA GLU A 59 -2.01 -10.28 4.89
C GLU A 59 -2.00 -10.84 6.33
N TYR A 60 -1.00 -10.46 7.13
CA TYR A 60 -0.94 -10.84 8.55
C TYR A 60 -2.11 -10.28 9.35
N LEU A 61 -2.57 -9.07 9.07
CA LEU A 61 -3.78 -8.52 9.70
C LEU A 61 -5.03 -9.31 9.31
N ILE A 62 -5.17 -9.74 8.05
CA ILE A 62 -6.30 -10.58 7.63
C ILE A 62 -6.28 -11.93 8.34
N ILE A 63 -5.12 -12.58 8.43
CA ILE A 63 -4.95 -13.83 9.18
C ILE A 63 -5.26 -13.61 10.67
N GLY A 64 -4.75 -12.54 11.28
CA GLY A 64 -5.00 -12.26 12.70
C GLY A 64 -6.45 -11.94 13.03
N ASN A 65 -7.18 -11.26 12.14
CA ASN A 65 -8.57 -10.87 12.38
C ASN A 65 -9.58 -11.96 11.99
N TYR A 66 -9.29 -12.72 10.93
CA TYR A 66 -10.27 -13.62 10.31
C TYR A 66 -9.81 -15.08 10.26
N ASN A 67 -8.56 -15.37 10.64
CA ASN A 67 -7.93 -16.70 10.56
C ASN A 67 -8.01 -17.32 9.15
N ILE A 68 -7.91 -16.48 8.12
CA ILE A 68 -7.98 -16.84 6.70
C ILE A 68 -6.78 -16.22 5.99
N TRP A 69 -6.20 -16.97 5.05
CA TRP A 69 -5.23 -16.46 4.10
C TRP A 69 -5.94 -16.24 2.75
N THR A 70 -5.93 -15.00 2.25
CA THR A 70 -6.57 -14.64 0.97
C THR A 70 -5.57 -14.40 -0.16
N GLY A 71 -4.42 -13.78 0.12
CA GLY A 71 -3.42 -13.38 -0.88
C GLY A 71 -3.82 -12.14 -1.70
N GLU A 72 -5.06 -11.66 -1.57
CA GLU A 72 -5.59 -10.55 -2.36
C GLU A 72 -4.96 -9.21 -1.98
N GLN A 73 -4.74 -8.98 -0.68
CA GLN A 73 -4.03 -7.78 -0.22
C GLN A 73 -2.55 -7.83 -0.63
N THR A 74 -1.94 -9.02 -0.61
CA THR A 74 -0.58 -9.21 -1.11
C THR A 74 -0.49 -8.82 -2.59
N PHE A 75 -1.39 -9.33 -3.41
CA PHE A 75 -1.49 -9.01 -4.84
C PHE A 75 -1.71 -7.51 -5.09
N PHE A 76 -2.61 -6.89 -4.32
CA PHE A 76 -2.90 -5.46 -4.38
C PHE A 76 -1.62 -4.61 -4.24
N PHE A 77 -0.84 -4.81 -3.18
CA PHE A 77 0.36 -4.01 -2.93
C PHE A 77 1.46 -4.27 -3.96
N MET A 78 1.63 -5.52 -4.41
CA MET A 78 2.65 -5.86 -5.41
C MET A 78 2.34 -5.23 -6.77
N ILE A 79 1.08 -5.24 -7.21
CA ILE A 79 0.66 -4.52 -8.43
C ILE A 79 0.93 -3.02 -8.30
N HIS A 80 0.62 -2.41 -7.15
CA HIS A 80 0.90 -0.99 -6.94
C HIS A 80 2.40 -0.68 -7.02
N GLY A 81 3.25 -1.53 -6.45
CA GLY A 81 4.70 -1.42 -6.57
C GLY A 81 5.16 -1.44 -8.04
N VAL A 82 4.64 -2.38 -8.85
CA VAL A 82 4.96 -2.46 -10.29
C VAL A 82 4.46 -1.24 -11.05
N ILE A 83 3.22 -0.82 -10.84
CA ILE A 83 2.65 0.38 -11.45
C ILE A 83 3.49 1.61 -11.12
N PHE A 84 3.95 1.73 -9.87
CA PHE A 84 4.79 2.84 -9.44
C PHE A 84 6.15 2.86 -10.13
N ILE A 85 6.78 1.68 -10.30
CA ILE A 85 8.03 1.55 -11.04
C ILE A 85 7.82 1.95 -12.52
N LEU A 86 6.79 1.41 -13.17
CA LEU A 86 6.44 1.76 -14.55
C LEU A 86 6.16 3.26 -14.69
N TRP A 87 5.45 3.84 -13.73
CA TRP A 87 5.17 5.27 -13.68
C TRP A 87 6.46 6.10 -13.63
N GLU A 88 7.42 5.74 -12.78
CA GLU A 88 8.70 6.42 -12.67
C GLU A 88 9.57 6.24 -13.94
N VAL A 89 9.47 5.09 -14.62
CA VAL A 89 10.18 4.85 -15.89
C VAL A 89 9.60 5.71 -17.01
N ILE A 90 8.27 5.75 -17.15
CA ILE A 90 7.58 6.45 -18.24
C ILE A 90 7.59 7.97 -18.02
N PHE A 91 7.28 8.41 -16.80
CA PHE A 91 7.05 9.83 -16.49
C PHE A 91 8.16 10.48 -15.67
N GLY A 92 9.10 9.72 -15.12
CA GLY A 92 10.17 10.25 -14.27
C GLY A 92 11.26 11.02 -15.01
N TYR A 93 11.29 10.98 -16.36
CA TYR A 93 12.24 11.72 -17.18
C TYR A 93 11.76 13.12 -17.60
N GLU A 94 10.49 13.48 -17.39
CA GLU A 94 9.97 14.79 -17.80
C GLU A 94 10.59 15.93 -16.97
N LYS A 95 11.16 16.93 -17.64
CA LYS A 95 11.63 18.16 -16.99
C LYS A 95 10.46 18.86 -16.31
N LYS A 96 10.60 19.10 -15.00
CA LYS A 96 9.57 19.71 -14.14
C LYS A 96 9.00 21.05 -14.66
N ASN A 97 9.77 21.78 -15.48
CA ASN A 97 9.38 23.07 -16.08
C ASN A 97 8.53 22.95 -17.37
N GLU A 98 8.44 21.79 -18.02
CA GLU A 98 7.64 21.59 -19.24
C GLU A 98 6.25 20.98 -18.98
N ILE A 99 5.95 20.61 -17.73
CA ILE A 99 4.69 19.94 -17.40
C ILE A 99 3.59 21.00 -17.25
N THR A 100 2.79 21.18 -18.31
CA THR A 100 1.60 22.03 -18.29
C THR A 100 0.56 21.54 -17.27
N MET A 101 -0.27 22.46 -16.77
CA MET A 101 -1.32 22.16 -15.77
C MET A 101 -2.26 21.02 -16.24
N VAL A 102 -2.57 20.99 -17.55
CA VAL A 102 -3.38 19.94 -18.17
C VAL A 102 -2.72 18.56 -18.05
N LYS A 103 -1.42 18.43 -18.36
CA LYS A 103 -0.70 17.16 -18.20
C LYS A 103 -0.67 16.69 -16.75
N ARG A 104 -0.56 17.61 -15.79
CA ARG A 104 -0.63 17.28 -14.35
C ARG A 104 -2.00 16.75 -13.96
N PHE A 105 -3.07 17.38 -14.43
CA PHE A 105 -4.43 16.94 -14.16
C PHE A 105 -4.72 15.57 -14.78
N LEU A 106 -4.30 15.34 -16.03
CA LEU A 106 -4.43 14.04 -16.69
C LEU A 106 -3.66 12.94 -15.95
N LYS A 107 -2.43 13.21 -15.50
CA LYS A 107 -1.64 12.27 -14.69
C LYS A 107 -2.31 11.94 -13.36
N TRP A 108 -2.85 12.96 -12.69
CA TRP A 108 -3.58 12.76 -11.44
C TRP A 108 -4.87 11.95 -11.67
N GLY A 109 -5.64 12.25 -12.72
CA GLY A 109 -6.84 11.51 -13.10
C GLY A 109 -6.53 10.06 -13.45
N LEU A 110 -5.47 9.80 -14.23
CA LEU A 110 -5.02 8.45 -14.55
C LEU A 110 -4.64 7.67 -13.29
N LEU A 111 -3.87 8.27 -12.38
CA LEU A 111 -3.51 7.64 -11.11
C LEU A 111 -4.76 7.34 -10.27
N LEU A 112 -5.73 8.27 -10.23
CA LEU A 112 -6.97 8.10 -9.51
C LEU A 112 -7.79 6.93 -10.06
N VAL A 113 -7.95 6.84 -11.39
CA VAL A 113 -8.67 5.74 -12.04
C VAL A 113 -8.00 4.40 -11.74
N ILE A 114 -6.68 4.32 -11.86
CA ILE A 114 -5.92 3.10 -11.53
C ILE A 114 -6.15 2.70 -10.07
N ASN A 115 -6.07 3.65 -9.13
CA ASN A 115 -6.29 3.35 -7.71
C ASN A 115 -7.72 2.85 -7.47
N LEU A 116 -8.74 3.51 -8.04
CA LEU A 116 -10.14 3.10 -7.88
C LEU A 116 -10.42 1.70 -8.44
N LEU A 117 -9.76 1.31 -9.54
CA LEU A 117 -9.90 -0.02 -10.13
C LEU A 117 -9.32 -1.13 -9.24
N VAL A 118 -8.18 -0.86 -8.58
CA VAL A 118 -7.47 -1.86 -7.79
C VAL A 118 -7.94 -1.85 -6.33
N PHE A 119 -8.57 -0.76 -5.87
CA PHE A 119 -9.05 -0.58 -4.50
C PHE A 119 -9.99 -1.68 -3.96
N PRO A 120 -10.92 -2.26 -4.76
CA PRO A 120 -11.73 -3.39 -4.30
C PRO A 120 -10.89 -4.56 -3.79
N ALA A 121 -9.78 -4.91 -4.46
CA ALA A 121 -8.91 -6.00 -4.03
C ALA A 121 -8.26 -5.76 -2.66
N PHE A 122 -8.20 -4.51 -2.19
CA PHE A 122 -7.73 -4.19 -0.85
C PHE A 122 -8.82 -4.34 0.21
N ILE A 123 -10.03 -3.87 -0.09
CA ILE A 123 -11.13 -3.76 0.89
C ILE A 123 -11.99 -5.03 0.95
N GLU A 124 -12.20 -5.70 -0.18
CA GLU A 124 -13.12 -6.83 -0.30
C GLU A 124 -12.78 -8.01 0.64
N PRO A 125 -11.50 -8.39 0.84
CA PRO A 125 -11.12 -9.41 1.83
C PRO A 125 -11.60 -9.08 3.24
N SER A 126 -11.48 -7.81 3.64
CA SER A 126 -11.93 -7.34 4.94
C SER A 126 -13.44 -7.33 5.02
N LEU A 127 -14.15 -6.85 3.99
CA LEU A 127 -15.62 -6.78 3.97
C LEU A 127 -16.29 -8.15 3.97
N ARG A 128 -15.82 -9.10 3.15
CA ARG A 128 -16.39 -10.46 3.07
C ARG A 128 -16.30 -11.21 4.40
N ASN A 129 -15.25 -10.93 5.17
CA ASN A 129 -14.99 -11.61 6.44
C ASN A 129 -15.39 -10.76 7.66
N TYR A 130 -15.93 -9.56 7.45
CA TYR A 130 -16.32 -8.65 8.51
C TYR A 130 -17.54 -9.19 9.28
N LYS A 131 -17.29 -9.90 10.37
CA LYS A 131 -18.34 -10.25 11.34
C LYS A 131 -18.58 -9.07 12.27
N VAL A 132 -19.62 -8.29 12.00
CA VAL A 132 -20.09 -7.17 12.85
C VAL A 132 -20.29 -7.63 14.31
N SER A 133 -20.65 -8.90 14.51
CA SER A 133 -20.97 -9.50 15.81
C SER A 133 -19.77 -9.74 16.74
N SER A 134 -18.53 -9.65 16.26
CA SER A 134 -17.32 -9.98 17.05
C SER A 134 -16.52 -8.78 17.53
N ILE A 135 -16.95 -7.55 17.24
CA ILE A 135 -16.31 -6.36 17.81
C ILE A 135 -16.85 -6.18 19.23
N PRO A 136 -16.01 -6.30 20.28
CA PRO A 136 -16.41 -5.98 21.63
C PRO A 136 -16.47 -4.45 21.75
N THR A 137 -17.49 -3.85 21.14
CA THR A 137 -17.90 -2.51 21.51
C THR A 137 -18.41 -2.59 22.95
N PHE A 138 -18.24 -1.52 23.71
CA PHE A 138 -18.77 -1.41 25.09
C PHE A 138 -20.23 -1.88 25.14
N THR A 139 -21.00 -1.53 24.11
CA THR A 139 -22.38 -1.94 23.86
C THR A 139 -22.55 -3.45 23.64
N THR A 140 -21.71 -4.09 22.81
CA THR A 140 -21.80 -5.53 22.51
C THR A 140 -21.51 -6.37 23.76
N VAL A 141 -20.51 -5.97 24.56
CA VAL A 141 -20.15 -6.62 25.82
C VAL A 141 -21.26 -6.47 26.87
N TYR A 142 -21.90 -5.29 26.94
CA TYR A 142 -23.02 -5.05 27.86
C TYR A 142 -24.26 -5.86 27.47
N ILE A 143 -24.60 -5.90 26.19
CA ILE A 143 -25.73 -6.69 25.67
C ILE A 143 -25.49 -8.19 25.89
N GLN A 144 -24.29 -8.71 25.60
CA GLN A 144 -23.96 -10.11 25.88
C GLN A 144 -24.02 -10.45 27.37
N ARG A 145 -23.56 -9.55 28.25
CA ARG A 145 -23.71 -9.73 29.71
C ARG A 145 -25.16 -9.68 30.17
N PHE A 146 -26.00 -8.84 29.57
CA PHE A 146 -27.42 -8.77 29.92
C PHE A 146 -28.16 -10.05 29.50
N ILE A 147 -27.93 -10.52 28.27
CA ILE A 147 -28.55 -11.75 27.75
C ILE A 147 -28.10 -12.99 28.55
N ASN A 148 -26.82 -13.09 28.91
CA ASN A 148 -26.31 -14.25 29.66
C ASN A 148 -26.71 -14.27 31.16
N ASN A 149 -27.29 -13.18 31.68
CA ASN A 149 -27.78 -13.07 33.06
C ASN A 149 -29.33 -13.12 33.15
N LEU A 150 -30.01 -13.38 32.03
CA LEU A 150 -31.43 -13.74 31.96
C LEU A 150 -31.58 -15.27 31.93
#